data_AF-A0A2D5ZPC3-F1
#
_entry.id   AF-A0A2D5ZPC3-F1
#
_cell.length_a   1.000
_cell.length_b   1.000
_cell.length_c   1.000
_cell.angle_alpha   90.00
_cell.angle_beta   90.00
_cell.angle_gamma   90.00
#
_symmetry.space_group_name_H-M   'P 1'
#
loop_
_entity.id
_entity.type
_entity.pdbx_description
1 polymer ?
#
loop_
_entity_poly.entity_id
_entity_poly.type
_entity_poly.pdbx_seq_one_letter_code
_entity_poly.pdbx_strand_id
1 'polypeptide(L)'
;MNERRYLTRNSGDAVFVRVANITSEGYLNEGNMLWHNAGSNGAGAPVFRSISREKRTSDGGRGWGSKVFDFDDDGDLDIVSANGFITAGDDSYWRDLQGWRLIRKEVTDATNRPPIGGKSFSGKEATRLWRNDRHAGFTEIGIRAGLDDRRDGRGIVAFDAHNDGD
;
A
#
# COMPACT_ATOMS: atom_id res chain seq x y z
N MET A 1 -18.55 20.20 -24.18
CA MET A 1 -17.08 20.07 -24.08
C MET A 1 -16.81 19.38 -22.76
N ASN A 2 -16.27 18.16 -22.76
CA ASN A 2 -16.09 17.35 -21.56
C ASN A 2 -14.58 17.31 -21.25
N GLU A 3 -14.15 18.08 -20.26
CA GLU A 3 -12.75 18.10 -19.82
C GLU A 3 -12.43 16.80 -19.10
N ARG A 4 -11.64 15.93 -19.73
CA ARG A 4 -11.02 14.78 -19.07
C ARG A 4 -9.77 15.29 -18.36
N ARG A 5 -9.85 15.50 -17.05
CA ARG A 5 -8.68 15.85 -16.22
C ARG A 5 -7.69 14.67 -16.19
N TYR A 6 -6.42 14.99 -16.46
CA TYR A 6 -5.33 14.04 -16.66
C TYR A 6 -4.69 13.65 -15.32
N LEU A 7 -4.29 12.38 -15.21
CA LEU A 7 -3.63 11.81 -14.01
C LEU A 7 -2.11 11.64 -14.20
N THR A 8 -1.57 12.12 -15.33
CA THR A 8 -0.42 11.47 -16.00
C THR A 8 0.65 12.45 -16.45
N ARG A 9 0.88 13.49 -15.65
CA ARG A 9 2.07 14.33 -15.78
C ARG A 9 2.27 15.03 -14.45
N ASN A 10 3.51 15.37 -14.15
CA ASN A 10 3.86 16.37 -13.15
C ASN A 10 3.37 17.78 -13.58
N SER A 11 2.11 17.90 -14.00
CA SER A 11 1.45 19.11 -14.50
C SER A 11 0.56 19.77 -13.44
N GLY A 12 0.78 19.48 -12.15
CA GLY A 12 0.07 20.11 -11.03
C GLY A 12 -1.36 19.60 -10.77
N ASP A 13 -1.96 18.83 -11.68
CA ASP A 13 -3.35 18.34 -11.57
C ASP A 13 -3.48 16.98 -10.87
N ALA A 14 -2.40 16.19 -10.80
CA ALA A 14 -2.42 14.83 -10.29
C ALA A 14 -1.89 14.75 -8.84
N VAL A 15 -2.49 15.51 -7.92
CA VAL A 15 -2.18 15.37 -6.50
C VAL A 15 -2.90 14.13 -5.96
N PHE A 16 -2.11 13.13 -5.57
CA PHE A 16 -2.63 11.94 -4.90
C PHE A 16 -2.18 11.86 -3.46
N VAL A 17 -3.07 11.37 -2.60
CA VAL A 17 -2.73 10.97 -1.23
C VAL A 17 -2.69 9.45 -1.17
N ARG A 18 -1.51 8.90 -0.87
CA ARG A 18 -1.34 7.48 -0.58
C ARG A 18 -1.45 7.25 0.92
N VAL A 19 -2.30 6.32 1.32
CA VAL A 19 -2.38 5.85 2.71
C VAL A 19 -2.03 4.38 2.73
N ALA A 20 -0.90 4.06 3.37
CA ALA A 20 -0.55 2.69 3.70
C ALA A 20 -1.47 2.19 4.82
N ASN A 21 -2.01 0.99 4.69
CA ASN A 21 -2.87 0.37 5.69
C ASN A 21 -2.36 -1.02 6.05
N ILE A 22 -2.87 -1.55 7.15
CA ILE A 22 -2.70 -2.94 7.53
C ILE A 22 -3.71 -3.75 6.71
N THR A 23 -3.24 -4.39 5.64
CA THR A 23 -4.03 -5.33 4.84
C THR A 23 -3.41 -6.71 4.93
N SER A 24 -4.24 -7.75 4.97
CA SER A 24 -3.80 -9.12 4.82
C SER A 24 -4.87 -9.86 4.04
N GLU A 25 -4.48 -10.32 2.85
CA GLU A 25 -5.40 -10.98 1.92
C GLU A 25 -6.10 -12.16 2.62
N GLY A 26 -7.41 -12.27 2.41
CA GLY A 26 -8.23 -13.31 3.05
C GLY A 26 -8.57 -13.09 4.53
N TYR A 27 -7.95 -12.10 5.20
CA TYR A 27 -8.20 -11.82 6.62
C TYR A 27 -8.81 -10.43 6.87
N LEU A 28 -8.49 -9.43 6.03
CA LEU A 28 -8.97 -8.06 6.13
C LEU A 28 -9.60 -7.59 4.82
N ASN A 29 -10.73 -6.89 4.90
CA ASN A 29 -11.48 -6.37 3.74
C ASN A 29 -11.00 -4.99 3.27
N GLU A 30 -10.20 -4.32 4.09
CA GLU A 30 -9.68 -2.99 3.85
C GLU A 30 -8.31 -3.06 3.19
N GLY A 31 -8.19 -2.38 2.06
CA GLY A 31 -6.94 -2.24 1.32
C GLY A 31 -6.19 -0.97 1.70
N ASN A 32 -5.02 -0.82 1.09
CA ASN A 32 -4.32 0.45 1.06
C ASN A 32 -5.11 1.46 0.20
N MET A 33 -5.03 2.75 0.52
CA MET A 33 -5.86 3.77 -0.15
C MET A 33 -5.02 4.65 -1.06
N LEU A 34 -5.62 5.10 -2.16
CA LEU A 34 -5.09 6.07 -3.09
C LEU A 34 -6.21 7.04 -3.36
N TRP A 35 -6.01 8.31 -3.01
CA TRP A 35 -7.01 9.36 -3.15
C TRP A 35 -6.58 10.32 -4.24
N HIS A 36 -7.48 10.63 -5.16
CA HIS A 36 -7.29 11.62 -6.20
C HIS A 36 -8.04 12.90 -5.86
N ASN A 37 -7.38 14.04 -6.02
CA ASN A 37 -8.03 15.35 -5.95
C ASN A 37 -8.95 15.55 -7.17
N ALA A 38 -10.27 15.50 -6.95
CA ALA A 38 -11.29 15.70 -7.98
C ALA A 38 -11.60 17.19 -8.26
N GLY A 39 -10.84 18.12 -7.69
CA GLY A 39 -11.08 19.56 -7.74
C GLY A 39 -11.86 20.06 -6.52
N SER A 40 -12.38 21.29 -6.61
CA SER A 40 -13.12 21.90 -5.51
C SER A 40 -14.64 21.74 -5.64
N ASN A 41 -15.34 21.66 -4.51
CA ASN A 41 -16.79 21.75 -4.45
C ASN A 41 -17.29 23.18 -4.68
N GLY A 42 -18.62 23.39 -4.68
CA GLY A 42 -19.23 24.71 -4.88
C GLY A 42 -18.87 25.77 -3.83
N ALA A 43 -18.26 25.39 -2.71
CA ALA A 43 -17.74 26.28 -1.67
C ALA A 43 -16.22 26.48 -1.76
N GLY A 44 -15.56 25.95 -2.80
CA GLY A 44 -14.12 26.08 -3.02
C GLY A 44 -13.25 25.05 -2.28
N ALA A 45 -13.82 24.18 -1.45
CA ALA A 45 -13.05 23.18 -0.69
C ALA A 45 -12.68 21.97 -1.58
N PRO A 46 -11.44 21.42 -1.47
CA PRO A 46 -11.00 20.30 -2.28
C PRO A 46 -11.79 19.02 -1.96
N VAL A 47 -12.08 18.24 -2.99
CA VAL A 47 -12.82 16.98 -2.91
C VAL A 47 -11.88 15.85 -3.31
N PHE A 48 -11.73 14.87 -2.44
CA PHE A 48 -10.92 13.69 -2.71
C PHE A 48 -11.80 12.46 -2.96
N ARG A 49 -11.43 11.68 -3.98
CA ARG A 49 -12.08 10.41 -4.32
C ARG A 49 -11.10 9.26 -4.16
N SER A 50 -11.52 8.18 -3.51
CA SER A 50 -10.73 6.95 -3.46
C SER A 50 -10.74 6.25 -4.83
N ILE A 51 -9.55 5.92 -5.32
CA ILE A 51 -9.30 5.30 -6.62
C ILE A 51 -8.49 4.01 -6.52
N SER A 52 -8.14 3.55 -5.31
CA SER A 52 -7.19 2.43 -5.13
C SER A 52 -7.63 1.12 -5.79
N ARG A 53 -8.92 0.78 -5.72
CA ARG A 53 -9.46 -0.42 -6.37
C ARG A 53 -9.51 -0.26 -7.90
N GLU A 54 -9.99 0.89 -8.38
CA GLU A 54 -10.04 1.22 -9.82
C GLU A 54 -8.66 1.14 -10.45
N LYS A 55 -7.63 1.55 -9.69
CA LYS A 55 -6.25 1.65 -10.14
C LYS A 55 -5.36 0.50 -9.71
N ARG A 56 -5.92 -0.55 -9.08
CA ARG A 56 -5.24 -1.79 -8.68
C ARG A 56 -4.09 -1.61 -7.67
N THR A 57 -4.18 -0.60 -6.81
CA THR A 57 -3.19 -0.29 -5.75
C THR A 57 -3.70 -0.61 -4.34
N SER A 58 -4.86 -1.26 -4.23
CA SER A 58 -5.49 -1.58 -2.94
C SER A 58 -4.84 -2.77 -2.23
N ASP A 59 -4.35 -3.76 -2.98
CA ASP A 59 -3.63 -4.90 -2.41
C ASP A 59 -2.17 -4.55 -2.21
N GLY A 60 -1.84 -4.01 -1.04
CA GLY A 60 -0.47 -3.64 -0.67
C GLY A 60 0.10 -4.44 0.49
N GLY A 61 -0.62 -5.46 0.99
CA GLY A 61 -0.22 -6.14 2.23
C GLY A 61 -0.22 -5.19 3.44
N ARG A 62 0.53 -5.59 4.47
CA ARG A 62 0.63 -4.87 5.74
C ARG A 62 1.70 -3.79 5.66
N GLY A 63 1.31 -2.65 5.11
CA GLY A 63 2.21 -1.53 4.86
C GLY A 63 2.54 -0.72 6.11
N TRP A 64 3.81 -0.34 6.27
CA TRP A 64 4.28 0.60 7.29
C TRP A 64 4.50 2.01 6.75
N GLY A 65 4.85 2.12 5.47
CA GLY A 65 5.11 3.40 4.83
C GLY A 65 5.22 3.27 3.33
N SER A 66 4.79 4.34 2.65
CA SER A 66 4.84 4.44 1.19
C SER A 66 5.60 5.69 0.75
N LYS A 67 6.13 5.64 -0.48
CA LYS A 67 6.68 6.79 -1.19
C LYS A 67 6.09 6.85 -2.59
N VAL A 68 6.06 8.06 -3.13
CA VAL A 68 5.61 8.36 -4.48
C VAL A 68 6.78 9.07 -5.17
N PHE A 69 7.26 8.52 -6.28
CA PHE A 69 8.41 9.01 -7.05
C PHE A 69 8.35 8.44 -8.47
N ASP A 70 9.03 9.06 -9.41
CA ASP A 70 9.18 8.57 -10.80
C ASP A 70 10.29 7.52 -10.80
N PHE A 71 9.95 6.23 -10.94
CA PHE A 71 10.92 5.13 -10.79
C PHE A 71 11.65 4.81 -12.09
N ASP A 72 11.05 5.05 -13.24
CA ASP A 72 11.60 4.72 -14.56
C ASP A 72 11.78 5.93 -15.49
N ASP A 73 11.84 7.13 -14.90
CA ASP A 73 12.02 8.44 -15.56
C ASP A 73 11.07 8.66 -16.75
N ASP A 74 9.84 8.16 -16.62
CA ASP A 74 8.85 8.22 -17.70
C ASP A 74 7.91 9.43 -17.57
N GLY A 75 8.13 10.24 -16.52
CA GLY A 75 7.38 11.45 -16.20
C GLY A 75 6.10 11.20 -15.41
N ASP A 76 5.77 9.94 -15.10
CA ASP A 76 4.61 9.53 -14.31
C ASP A 76 5.03 9.04 -12.91
N LEU A 77 4.32 9.51 -11.89
CA LEU A 77 4.65 9.12 -10.51
C LEU A 77 4.18 7.69 -10.20
N ASP A 78 5.12 6.88 -9.70
CA ASP A 78 4.94 5.52 -9.22
C ASP A 78 4.74 5.47 -7.70
N ILE A 79 4.40 4.29 -7.18
CA ILE A 79 4.18 4.08 -5.76
C ILE A 79 5.01 2.90 -5.28
N VAL A 80 5.71 3.08 -4.17
CA VAL A 80 6.37 1.97 -3.46
C VAL A 80 5.87 1.90 -2.02
N SER A 81 5.70 0.69 -1.47
CA SER A 81 5.25 0.46 -0.08
C SER A 81 6.03 -0.66 0.58
N ALA A 82 6.56 -0.38 1.78
CA ALA A 82 7.27 -1.35 2.61
C ALA A 82 6.27 -2.14 3.43
N ASN A 83 6.38 -3.46 3.38
CA ASN A 83 5.38 -4.39 3.94
C ASN A 83 6.01 -5.41 4.89
N GLY A 84 5.16 -6.21 5.53
CA GLY A 84 5.56 -7.23 6.50
C GLY A 84 5.45 -6.73 7.94
N PHE A 85 5.02 -7.60 8.87
CA PHE A 85 4.92 -7.27 10.29
C PHE A 85 5.78 -8.13 11.19
N ILE A 86 5.42 -9.41 11.35
CA ILE A 86 6.21 -10.34 12.17
C ILE A 86 6.46 -11.59 11.33
N THR A 87 7.73 -11.80 10.99
CA THR A 87 8.22 -13.01 10.34
C THR A 87 8.84 -13.95 11.37
N ALA A 88 8.34 -15.18 11.42
CA ALA A 88 8.87 -16.29 12.21
C ALA A 88 8.73 -17.61 11.41
N GLY A 89 8.15 -18.65 12.01
CA GLY A 89 7.85 -19.92 11.36
C GLY A 89 6.77 -19.83 10.27
N ASP A 90 6.43 -20.97 9.68
CA ASP A 90 5.51 -21.04 8.53
C ASP A 90 4.03 -20.94 8.90
N ASP A 91 3.71 -21.15 10.18
CA ASP A 91 2.34 -21.03 10.68
C ASP A 91 1.87 -19.56 10.73
N SER A 92 0.61 -19.34 10.35
CA SER A 92 -0.02 -18.01 10.37
C SER A 92 -0.81 -17.77 11.67
N TYR A 93 -0.45 -16.72 12.40
CA TYR A 93 -1.14 -16.27 13.60
C TYR A 93 -2.58 -15.81 13.35
N TRP A 94 -2.92 -15.46 12.10
CA TRP A 94 -4.30 -15.11 11.75
C TRP A 94 -5.30 -16.23 12.00
N ARG A 95 -4.88 -17.50 11.93
CA ARG A 95 -5.73 -18.66 12.25
C ARG A 95 -6.17 -18.63 13.70
N ASP A 96 -5.23 -18.36 14.61
CA ASP A 96 -5.49 -18.27 16.04
C ASP A 96 -6.39 -17.06 16.36
N LEU A 97 -6.14 -15.91 15.72
CA LEU A 97 -6.96 -14.71 15.89
C LEU A 97 -8.40 -14.90 15.40
N GLN A 98 -8.62 -15.61 14.30
CA GLN A 98 -9.98 -15.91 13.83
C GLN A 98 -10.71 -16.83 14.81
N GLY A 99 -10.06 -17.90 15.28
CA GLY A 99 -10.62 -18.78 16.30
C GLY A 99 -10.94 -18.03 17.61
N TRP A 100 -10.06 -17.12 18.02
CA TRP A 100 -10.24 -16.32 19.22
C TRP A 100 -11.42 -15.34 19.15
N ARG A 101 -11.71 -14.76 17.98
CA ARG A 101 -12.89 -13.90 17.81
C ARG A 101 -14.21 -14.65 18.01
N LEU A 102 -14.23 -15.96 17.75
CA LEU A 102 -15.45 -16.77 17.89
C LEU A 102 -15.81 -17.07 19.35
N ILE A 103 -14.84 -17.06 20.26
CA ILE A 103 -15.05 -17.39 21.68
C ILE A 103 -15.52 -16.19 22.54
N ARG A 104 -15.89 -15.05 21.91
CA ARG A 104 -16.51 -13.86 22.55
C ARG A 104 -15.83 -13.35 23.82
N LYS A 105 -14.51 -13.51 23.95
CA LYS A 105 -13.76 -12.88 25.03
C LYS A 105 -13.67 -11.37 24.81
N GLU A 106 -13.55 -10.63 25.90
CA GLU A 106 -13.39 -9.18 25.87
C GLU A 106 -12.17 -8.80 25.04
N VAL A 107 -12.41 -8.06 23.95
CA VAL A 107 -11.38 -7.80 22.93
C VAL A 107 -10.45 -6.65 23.28
N THR A 108 -10.87 -5.83 24.25
CA THR A 108 -10.13 -4.65 24.73
C THR A 108 -8.97 -5.04 25.66
N ASP A 109 -9.06 -6.19 26.34
CA ASP A 109 -7.99 -6.73 27.16
C ASP A 109 -6.99 -7.54 26.33
N ALA A 110 -5.78 -7.01 26.18
CA ALA A 110 -4.71 -7.64 25.41
C ALA A 110 -4.24 -8.97 26.01
N THR A 111 -4.43 -9.21 27.30
CA THR A 111 -4.03 -10.46 27.97
C THR A 111 -4.87 -11.66 27.52
N ASN A 112 -6.07 -11.41 26.97
CA ASN A 112 -6.93 -12.46 26.45
C ASN A 112 -6.48 -13.01 25.10
N ARG A 113 -5.54 -12.36 24.39
CA ARG A 113 -5.12 -12.75 23.04
C ARG A 113 -4.33 -14.06 23.07
N PRO A 114 -4.49 -14.94 22.06
CA PRO A 114 -3.69 -16.15 21.97
C PRO A 114 -2.21 -15.78 21.84
N PRO A 115 -1.29 -16.51 22.49
CA PRO A 115 0.14 -16.24 22.35
C PRO A 115 0.58 -16.49 20.89
N ILE A 116 1.36 -15.56 20.32
CA ILE A 116 1.85 -15.68 18.94
C ILE A 116 2.79 -16.87 18.77
N GLY A 117 3.63 -17.15 19.77
CA GLY A 117 4.65 -18.20 19.70
C GLY A 117 5.59 -18.00 18.52
N GLY A 118 5.97 -19.10 17.86
CA GLY A 118 6.82 -19.08 16.66
C GLY A 118 6.08 -18.79 15.34
N LYS A 119 4.86 -18.25 15.38
CA LYS A 119 4.03 -18.02 14.17
C LYS A 119 4.33 -16.67 13.52
N SER A 120 4.18 -16.60 12.21
CA SER A 120 4.22 -15.33 11.46
C SER A 120 2.87 -14.62 11.53
N PHE A 121 2.88 -13.29 11.51
CA PHE A 121 1.67 -12.46 11.48
C PHE A 121 1.82 -11.40 10.39
N SER A 122 1.23 -11.64 9.22
CA SER A 122 1.44 -10.82 8.02
C SER A 122 2.93 -10.58 7.75
N GLY A 123 3.75 -11.61 7.94
CA GLY A 123 5.20 -11.60 7.67
C GLY A 123 5.49 -12.20 6.30
N LYS A 124 6.78 -12.19 5.91
CA LYS A 124 7.25 -12.70 4.61
C LYS A 124 6.63 -11.98 3.39
N GLU A 125 6.11 -10.77 3.60
CA GLU A 125 5.56 -9.92 2.56
C GLU A 125 6.66 -9.04 1.98
N ALA A 126 6.89 -9.15 0.66
CA ALA A 126 7.87 -8.31 -0.01
C ALA A 126 7.41 -6.85 -0.11
N THR A 127 8.38 -5.94 -0.25
CA THR A 127 8.10 -4.56 -0.68
C THR A 127 7.39 -4.59 -2.03
N ARG A 128 6.36 -3.75 -2.17
CA ARG A 128 5.57 -3.64 -3.41
C ARG A 128 5.96 -2.37 -4.15
N LEU A 129 6.08 -2.46 -5.46
CA LEU A 129 6.27 -1.33 -6.36
C LEU A 129 5.17 -1.37 -7.41
N TRP A 130 4.41 -0.29 -7.53
CA TRP A 130 3.37 -0.11 -8.53
C TRP A 130 3.87 0.90 -9.55
N ARG A 131 4.14 0.42 -10.76
CA ARG A 131 4.43 1.28 -11.91
C ARG A 131 3.13 1.86 -12.48
N ASN A 132 3.11 3.14 -12.77
CA ASN A 132 2.00 3.87 -13.35
C ASN A 132 1.97 3.65 -14.86
N ASP A 133 1.00 2.86 -15.34
CA ASP A 133 0.79 2.62 -16.76
C ASP A 133 -0.16 3.67 -17.38
N ARG A 134 -0.11 4.92 -16.87
CA ARG A 134 -0.95 6.05 -17.28
C ARG A 134 -2.44 5.74 -17.19
N HIS A 135 -3.09 5.63 -18.35
CA HIS A 135 -4.53 5.40 -18.46
C HIS A 135 -4.94 4.00 -17.99
N ALA A 136 -4.04 3.01 -18.07
CA ALA A 136 -4.35 1.63 -17.70
C ALA A 136 -4.40 1.40 -16.17
N GLY A 137 -3.93 2.37 -15.38
CA GLY A 137 -3.84 2.28 -13.93
C GLY A 137 -2.41 1.96 -13.49
N PHE A 138 -2.25 1.13 -12.48
CA PHE A 138 -0.93 0.69 -12.04
C PHE A 138 -0.75 -0.82 -12.21
N THR A 139 0.49 -1.23 -12.44
CA THR A 139 0.92 -2.63 -12.42
C THR A 139 1.90 -2.85 -11.29
N GLU A 140 1.65 -3.87 -10.46
CA GLU A 140 2.59 -4.28 -9.43
C GLU A 140 3.78 -5.03 -10.07
N ILE A 141 4.99 -4.53 -9.83
CA ILE A 141 6.24 -4.98 -10.44
C ILE A 141 7.35 -5.26 -9.41
N GLY A 142 7.10 -5.18 -8.09
CA GLY A 142 8.12 -5.22 -7.04
C GLY A 142 9.12 -6.35 -7.20
N ILE A 143 8.65 -7.60 -7.30
CA ILE A 143 9.54 -8.77 -7.51
C ILE A 143 10.30 -8.66 -8.83
N ARG A 144 9.65 -8.22 -9.93
CA ARG A 144 10.31 -8.06 -11.24
C ARG A 144 11.36 -6.94 -11.23
N ALA A 145 11.19 -5.93 -10.39
CA ALA A 145 12.11 -4.84 -10.15
C ALA A 145 13.20 -5.17 -9.11
N GLY A 146 13.27 -6.43 -8.63
CA GLY A 146 14.27 -6.86 -7.66
C GLY A 146 13.95 -6.54 -6.19
N LEU A 147 12.74 -6.10 -5.88
CA LEU A 147 12.27 -5.89 -4.50
C LEU A 147 11.65 -7.18 -3.93
N ASP A 148 12.35 -8.30 -4.06
CA ASP A 148 11.87 -9.64 -3.66
C ASP A 148 12.25 -10.03 -2.22
N ASP A 149 12.95 -9.16 -1.49
CA ASP A 149 13.27 -9.33 -0.08
C ASP A 149 12.01 -9.47 0.77
N ARG A 150 11.92 -10.59 1.51
CA ARG A 150 10.78 -10.95 2.36
C ARG A 150 11.00 -10.64 3.84
N ARG A 151 12.06 -9.92 4.19
CA ARG A 151 12.24 -9.40 5.54
C ARG A 151 11.19 -8.33 5.83
N ASP A 152 10.80 -8.21 7.10
CA ASP A 152 9.78 -7.25 7.49
C ASP A 152 10.29 -5.79 7.31
N GLY A 153 9.76 -5.10 6.31
CA GLY A 153 10.04 -3.69 6.06
C GLY A 153 9.38 -2.78 7.09
N ARG A 154 9.97 -1.61 7.33
CA ARG A 154 9.43 -0.59 8.25
C ARG A 154 9.32 0.80 7.65
N GLY A 155 10.04 1.06 6.56
CA GLY A 155 10.06 2.36 5.91
C GLY A 155 10.76 2.27 4.56
N ILE A 156 10.65 3.36 3.82
CA ILE A 156 11.26 3.53 2.50
C ILE A 156 11.98 4.86 2.46
N VAL A 157 13.20 4.81 1.94
CA VAL A 157 13.98 5.98 1.50
C VAL A 157 14.20 5.80 0.00
N ALA A 158 13.89 6.83 -0.77
CA ALA A 158 14.18 6.91 -2.19
C ALA A 158 15.16 8.08 -2.38
N PHE A 159 16.25 7.83 -3.09
CA PHE A 159 17.27 8.82 -3.40
C PHE A 159 17.99 8.40 -4.69
N ASP A 160 18.38 9.38 -5.48
CA ASP A 160 19.32 9.18 -6.59
C ASP A 160 20.73 9.13 -6.02
N ALA A 161 21.36 7.96 -6.06
CA ALA A 161 22.66 7.71 -5.45
C ALA A 161 23.84 8.18 -6.31
N HIS A 162 23.63 8.26 -7.63
CA HIS A 162 24.66 8.51 -8.63
C HIS A 162 24.51 9.83 -9.37
N ASN A 163 23.41 10.56 -9.13
CA ASN A 163 23.17 11.90 -9.63
C ASN A 163 23.14 11.96 -11.17
N ASP A 164 22.59 10.94 -11.82
CA ASP A 164 22.33 10.88 -13.27
C ASP A 164 20.86 11.11 -13.62
N GLY A 165 19.94 10.97 -12.67
CA GLY A 165 18.56 11.42 -12.80
C GLY A 165 17.73 10.66 -13.84
N ASP A 166 18.03 9.38 -14.06
CA ASP A 166 17.32 8.44 -14.96
C ASP A 166 16.85 7.15 -14.26
#